data_AF-C0W5U4-F1
#
_entry.id   AF-C0W5U4-F1
#
_cell.length_a   1.000
_cell.length_b   1.000
_cell.length_c   1.000
_cell.angle_alpha   90.00
_cell.angle_beta   90.00
_cell.angle_gamma   90.00
#
_symmetry.space_group_name_H-M   'P 1'
#
loop_
_entity.id
_entity.type
_entity.pdbx_description
1 polymer ?
#
loop_
_entity_poly.entity_id
_entity_poly.type
_entity_poly.pdbx_seq_one_letter_code
_entity_poly.pdbx_strand_id
1 'polypeptide(L)'
;MVVSVSRTGSRRYRRNREAVLSVSDVCWICGRPGADTADHVVPHALGGSDAVDNLRPAHRSCNARRGIGSRDRLIEPRTSRVW
;
A
#
# COMPACT_ATOMS: atom_id res chain seq x y z
N MET A 1 -11.23 21.78 -11.55
CA MET A 1 -11.54 21.17 -10.23
C MET A 1 -10.63 19.97 -10.03
N VAL A 2 -9.56 20.10 -9.25
CA VAL A 2 -8.73 18.95 -8.87
C VAL A 2 -9.37 18.32 -7.63
N VAL A 3 -10.06 17.20 -7.83
CA VAL A 3 -10.61 16.44 -6.71
C VAL A 3 -9.43 15.77 -6.03
N SER A 4 -9.00 16.29 -4.88
CA SER A 4 -8.02 15.64 -4.03
C SER A 4 -8.64 14.37 -3.46
N VAL A 5 -8.58 13.29 -4.23
CA VAL A 5 -8.96 11.97 -3.74
C VAL A 5 -7.91 11.58 -2.71
N SER A 6 -8.31 11.55 -1.43
CA SER A 6 -7.53 10.89 -0.38
C SER A 6 -7.18 9.49 -0.87
N ARG A 7 -5.90 9.23 -1.11
CA ARG A 7 -5.43 8.05 -1.88
C ARG A 7 -5.85 6.71 -1.26
N THR A 8 -6.11 6.70 0.05
CA THR A 8 -6.65 5.57 0.83
C THR A 8 -8.17 5.35 0.70
N GLY A 9 -8.91 6.26 0.05
CA GLY A 9 -10.37 6.20 -0.11
C GLY A 9 -10.84 5.69 -1.48
N SER A 10 -9.92 5.26 -2.37
CA SER A 10 -10.29 4.86 -3.73
C SER A 10 -11.18 3.60 -3.70
N ARG A 11 -12.26 3.59 -4.49
CA ARG A 11 -13.14 2.41 -4.64
C ARG A 11 -12.34 1.17 -5.05
N ARG A 12 -11.29 1.37 -5.85
CA ARG A 12 -10.36 0.32 -6.30
C ARG A 12 -9.59 -0.27 -5.13
N TYR A 13 -9.02 0.55 -4.25
CA TYR A 13 -8.32 0.10 -3.05
C TYR A 13 -9.25 -0.71 -2.15
N ARG A 14 -10.47 -0.24 -1.88
CA ARG A 14 -11.43 -0.96 -1.02
C ARG A 14 -11.73 -2.37 -1.54
N ARG A 15 -12.07 -2.49 -2.83
CA ARG A 15 -12.32 -3.77 -3.50
C ARG A 15 -11.09 -4.68 -3.48
N ASN A 16 -9.91 -4.13 -3.80
CA ASN A 16 -8.70 -4.93 -3.91
C ASN A 16 -8.14 -5.33 -2.53
N ARG A 17 -8.33 -4.50 -1.50
CA ARG A 17 -8.06 -4.87 -0.09
C ARG A 17 -8.90 -6.08 0.32
N GLU A 18 -10.20 -6.09 0.03
CA GLU A 18 -11.04 -7.25 0.33
C GLU A 18 -10.56 -8.50 -0.41
N ALA A 19 -10.20 -8.38 -1.69
CA ALA A 19 -9.64 -9.49 -2.45
C ALA A 19 -8.35 -10.04 -1.83
N VAL A 20 -7.41 -9.17 -1.45
CA VAL A 20 -6.15 -9.56 -0.79
C VAL A 20 -6.41 -10.25 0.55
N LEU A 21 -7.27 -9.69 1.38
CA LEU A 21 -7.60 -10.23 2.70
C LEU A 21 -8.42 -11.54 2.63
N SER A 22 -9.13 -11.79 1.52
CA SER A 22 -9.82 -13.06 1.30
C SER A 22 -8.89 -14.24 1.04
N VAL A 23 -7.65 -13.96 0.59
CA VAL A 23 -6.63 -14.99 0.32
C VAL A 23 -5.79 -15.26 1.57
N SER A 24 -5.43 -14.22 2.31
CA SER A 24 -4.66 -14.36 3.55
C SER A 24 -4.82 -13.13 4.44
N ASP A 25 -4.88 -13.36 5.75
CA ASP A 25 -4.84 -12.34 6.79
C ASP A 25 -3.47 -12.29 7.51
N VAL A 26 -2.46 -13.00 7.00
CA VAL A 26 -1.12 -13.00 7.60
C VAL A 26 -0.39 -11.72 7.20
N CYS A 27 -0.05 -10.91 8.19
CA CYS A 27 0.67 -9.66 7.98
C CYS A 27 2.05 -9.92 7.37
N TRP A 28 2.30 -9.40 6.17
CA TRP A 28 3.56 -9.62 5.45
C TRP A 28 4.77 -8.92 6.11
N ILE A 29 4.50 -7.95 6.99
CA ILE A 29 5.54 -7.18 7.70
C ILE A 29 6.01 -7.93 8.95
N CYS A 30 5.09 -8.51 9.75
CA CYS A 30 5.41 -9.11 11.04
C CYS A 30 5.18 -10.63 11.12
N GLY A 31 4.58 -11.23 10.10
CA GLY A 31 4.32 -12.67 9.99
C GLY A 31 3.16 -13.21 10.85
N ARG A 32 2.39 -12.34 11.51
CA ARG A 32 1.28 -12.75 12.41
C ARG A 32 -0.09 -12.60 11.74
N PRO A 33 -1.08 -13.46 12.07
CA PRO A 33 -2.44 -13.36 11.52
C PRO A 33 -3.19 -12.11 12.02
N GLY A 34 -4.38 -11.86 11.48
CA GLY A 34 -5.26 -10.76 11.88
C GLY A 34 -4.99 -9.43 11.17
N ALA A 35 -4.41 -9.45 9.97
CA ALA A 35 -4.28 -8.26 9.14
C ALA A 35 -5.66 -7.69 8.77
N ASP A 36 -5.86 -6.40 9.01
CA ASP A 36 -7.11 -5.69 8.73
C ASP A 36 -6.92 -4.57 7.70
N THR A 37 -5.71 -4.40 7.14
CA THR A 37 -5.40 -3.44 6.08
C THR A 37 -4.62 -4.11 4.97
N ALA A 38 -4.50 -3.43 3.83
CA ALA A 38 -3.59 -3.81 2.76
C ALA A 38 -2.52 -2.72 2.65
N ASP A 39 -1.27 -3.12 2.79
CA ASP A 39 -0.11 -2.26 2.62
C ASP A 39 0.34 -2.28 1.16
N HIS A 40 0.73 -1.11 0.65
CA HIS A 40 1.26 -0.97 -0.71
C HIS A 40 2.74 -1.32 -0.72
N VAL A 41 3.12 -2.39 -1.44
CA VAL A 41 4.52 -2.84 -1.55
C VAL A 41 5.40 -1.70 -2.07
N VAL A 42 5.00 -1.10 -3.19
CA VAL A 42 5.51 0.20 -3.65
C VAL A 42 4.58 1.29 -3.13
N PRO A 43 5.06 2.24 -2.30
CA PRO A 43 4.24 3.35 -1.82
C PRO A 43 3.74 4.26 -2.94
N HIS A 44 2.58 4.87 -2.76
CA HIS A 44 2.03 5.84 -3.73
C HIS A 44 2.96 7.01 -4.04
N ALA A 45 3.70 7.51 -3.05
CA ALA A 45 4.64 8.62 -3.25
C ALA A 45 5.75 8.28 -4.25
N LEU A 46 6.00 6.98 -4.45
CA LEU A 46 7.00 6.45 -5.38
C LEU A 46 6.37 5.88 -6.67
N GLY A 47 5.08 6.18 -6.90
CA GLY A 47 4.35 5.72 -8.09
C GLY A 47 3.65 4.38 -7.93
N GLY A 48 3.52 3.86 -6.70
CA GLY A 48 2.74 2.67 -6.40
C GLY A 48 1.26 2.78 -6.77
N SER A 49 0.68 1.69 -7.24
CA SER A 49 -0.72 1.60 -7.67
C SER A 49 -1.60 0.84 -6.67
N ASP A 50 -2.93 1.00 -6.76
CA ASP A 50 -3.92 0.23 -5.99
C ASP A 50 -4.20 -1.17 -6.58
N ALA A 51 -3.32 -1.68 -7.46
CA ALA A 51 -3.50 -3.01 -8.05
C ALA A 51 -3.19 -4.12 -7.03
N VAL A 52 -3.87 -5.26 -7.17
CA VAL A 52 -3.79 -6.40 -6.21
C VAL A 52 -2.36 -6.94 -6.08
N ASP A 53 -1.58 -6.89 -7.16
CA ASP A 53 -0.17 -7.28 -7.21
C ASP A 53 0.72 -6.39 -6.33
N ASN A 54 0.38 -5.10 -6.19
CA ASN A 54 1.08 -4.14 -5.34
C ASN A 54 0.54 -4.10 -3.90
N LEU A 55 -0.45 -4.93 -3.55
CA LEU A 55 -1.04 -4.97 -2.22
C LEU A 55 -0.66 -6.25 -1.46
N ARG A 56 -0.42 -6.10 -0.16
CA ARG A 56 -0.14 -7.22 0.75
C ARG A 56 -0.89 -7.05 2.08
N PRO A 57 -1.36 -8.13 2.74
CA PRO A 57 -2.06 -8.02 4.03
C PRO A 57 -1.14 -7.42 5.10
N ALA A 58 -1.62 -6.43 5.84
CA ALA A 58 -0.89 -5.84 6.96
C ALA A 58 -1.82 -5.42 8.10
N HIS A 59 -1.35 -5.52 9.35
CA HIS A 59 -2.01 -4.84 10.47
C HIS A 59 -1.96 -3.33 10.26
N ARG A 60 -3.02 -2.61 10.66
CA ARG A 60 -3.03 -1.14 10.67
C ARG A 60 -1.79 -0.54 11.35
N SER A 61 -1.37 -1.09 12.48
CA SER A 61 -0.20 -0.63 13.24
C SER A 61 1.13 -0.90 12.52
N CYS A 62 1.28 -2.07 11.90
CA CYS A 62 2.47 -2.40 11.11
C CYS A 62 2.58 -1.52 9.87
N ASN A 63 1.48 -1.36 9.13
CA ASN A 63 1.39 -0.52 7.94
C ASN A 63 1.75 0.95 8.28
N ALA A 64 1.14 1.50 9.34
CA ALA A 64 1.44 2.86 9.82
C ALA A 64 2.90 3.04 10.26
N ARG A 65 3.49 2.04 10.93
CA ARG A 65 4.90 2.10 11.39
C ARG A 65 5.90 1.94 10.26
N ARG A 66 5.56 1.22 9.18
CA ARG A 66 6.44 1.05 8.02
C ARG A 66 6.67 2.42 7.35
N GLY A 67 5.59 3.15 7.06
CA GLY A 67 5.67 4.43 6.37
C GLY A 67 6.48 4.36 5.07
N ILE A 68 6.99 5.51 4.60
CA ILE A 68 7.97 5.55 3.52
C ILE A 68 9.37 5.56 4.17
N GLY A 69 10.04 4.41 4.15
CA GLY A 69 11.36 4.23 4.75
C GLY A 69 12.51 4.44 3.76
N SER A 70 13.74 4.44 4.26
CA SER A 70 14.95 4.41 3.42
C SER A 70 14.99 3.22 2.45
N ARG A 71 14.42 2.08 2.86
CA ARG A 71 14.25 0.88 2.02
C ARG A 71 13.41 1.14 0.77
N ASP A 72 12.42 2.02 0.87
CA ASP A 72 11.56 2.34 -0.27
C ASP A 72 12.21 3.38 -1.19
N ARG A 73 13.11 4.24 -0.70
CA ARG A 73 13.81 5.26 -1.52
C ARG A 73 14.79 4.68 -2.54
N LEU A 74 15.15 3.41 -2.41
CA LEU A 74 15.90 2.69 -3.44
C LEU A 74 15.04 2.36 -4.67
N ILE A 75 13.71 2.51 -4.56
CA ILE A 75 12.79 2.39 -5.69
C ILE A 75 12.82 3.73 -6.42
N GLU A 76 13.61 3.77 -7.51
CA GLU A 76 13.65 4.88 -8.47
C GLU A 76 12.20 5.31 -8.82
N PRO A 77 11.78 6.53 -8.45
CA PRO A 77 10.42 6.96 -8.73
C PRO A 77 10.24 7.12 -10.24
N ARG A 78 9.18 6.53 -10.80
CA ARG A 78 8.86 6.59 -12.25
C ARG A 78 8.58 8.00 -12.80
N THR A 79 8.67 9.04 -11.99
CA THR A 79 8.42 10.41 -12.44
C THR A 79 9.70 10.99 -13.05
N SER A 80 9.62 11.35 -14.33
CA SER A 80 10.66 12.08 -15.07
C SER A 80 10.80 13.56 -14.68
N ARG A 81 10.01 14.06 -13.72
CA ARG A 81 10.16 15.42 -13.21
C ARG A 81 11.30 15.48 -12.20
N VAL A 82 12.47 15.87 -12.70
CA VAL A 82 13.57 16.44 -11.92
C VAL A 82 13.09 17.81 -11.44
N TRP A 83 13.03 18.01 -10.12
CA TRP A 83 12.87 19.33 -9.50
C TRP A 83 14.24 19.96 -9.31
#